data_AF-A0A249KG47-F1
#
_entry.id   AF-A0A249KG47-F1
#
_cell.length_a   1.000
_cell.length_b   1.000
_cell.length_c   1.000
_cell.angle_alpha   90.00
_cell.angle_beta   90.00
_cell.angle_gamma   90.00
#
_symmetry.space_group_name_H-M   'P 1'
#
loop_
_entity.id
_entity.type
_entity.pdbx_description
1 polymer ?
#
loop_
_entity_poly.entity_id
_entity_poly.type
_entity_poly.pdbx_seq_one_letter_code
_entity_poly.pdbx_strand_id
1 'polypeptide(L)'
;MFKWLRHRAMDRELTEILDEHARVRGDAQAIRDFLLQVLADNRDGVEKFSDEALERAAEIIEQVGPGAFYWMTDIAAQMVVLSEATLRGFSTNVSVELGASADADSIVDLVVRLP
;
A
#
# COMPACT_ATOMS: atom_id res chain seq x y z
N MET A 1 23.38 -17.94 34.47
CA MET A 1 22.37 -18.76 33.75
C MET A 1 21.14 -17.93 33.35
N PHE A 2 20.47 -17.22 34.27
CA PHE A 2 19.29 -16.38 33.98
C PHE A 2 19.50 -15.24 32.95
N LYS A 3 20.67 -14.59 32.95
CA LYS A 3 20.97 -13.47 32.02
C LYS A 3 21.07 -13.89 30.56
N TRP A 4 21.53 -15.12 30.29
CA TRP A 4 21.70 -15.67 28.94
C TRP A 4 20.37 -16.11 28.32
N LEU A 5 19.50 -16.76 29.11
CA LEU A 5 18.14 -17.11 28.69
C LEU A 5 17.31 -15.87 28.34
N ARG A 6 17.42 -14.80 29.14
CA ARG A 6 16.74 -13.52 28.87
C ARG A 6 17.27 -12.83 27.62
N HIS A 7 18.59 -12.87 27.38
CA HIS A 7 19.18 -12.33 26.15
C HIS A 7 18.69 -13.08 24.92
N ARG A 8 18.67 -14.42 24.97
CA ARG A 8 18.22 -15.27 23.87
C ARG A 8 16.71 -15.13 23.57
N ALA A 9 15.89 -14.85 24.58
CA ALA A 9 14.48 -14.54 24.42
C ALA A 9 14.28 -13.17 23.75
N MET A 10 15.02 -12.13 24.20
CA MET A 10 14.99 -10.81 23.56
C MET A 10 15.53 -10.84 22.12
N ASP A 11 16.60 -11.58 21.85
CA ASP A 11 17.16 -11.71 20.49
C ASP A 11 16.16 -12.42 19.55
N ARG A 12 15.37 -13.36 20.07
CA ARG A 12 14.31 -14.06 19.32
C ARG A 12 13.11 -13.15 19.05
N GLU A 13 12.62 -12.43 20.05
CA GLU A 13 11.55 -11.44 19.88
C GLU A 13 11.97 -10.33 18.90
N LEU A 14 13.23 -9.87 18.97
CA LEU A 14 13.75 -8.87 18.04
C LEU A 14 13.83 -9.42 16.60
N THR A 15 14.23 -10.68 16.43
CA THR A 15 14.26 -11.34 15.11
C THR A 15 12.84 -11.52 14.57
N GLU A 16 11.88 -11.94 15.40
CA GLU A 16 10.47 -12.09 15.02
C GLU A 16 9.85 -10.74 14.63
N ILE A 17 10.15 -9.65 15.34
CA ILE A 17 9.72 -8.28 15.00
C ILE A 17 10.35 -7.82 13.68
N LEU A 18 11.64 -8.09 13.45
CA LEU A 18 12.32 -7.71 12.21
C LEU A 18 11.77 -8.48 11.00
N ASP A 19 11.51 -9.77 11.16
CA ASP A 19 10.88 -10.62 10.14
C ASP A 19 9.45 -10.16 9.85
N GLU A 20 8.68 -9.81 10.88
CA GLU A 20 7.33 -9.27 10.71
C GLU A 20 7.34 -7.90 10.01
N HIS A 21 8.26 -7.01 10.38
CA HIS A 21 8.44 -5.72 9.70
C HIS A 21 8.84 -5.89 8.23
N ALA A 22 9.74 -6.83 7.92
CA ALA A 22 10.15 -7.11 6.55
C ALA A 22 8.97 -7.63 5.72
N ARG A 23 8.15 -8.52 6.28
CA ARG A 23 6.93 -9.02 5.64
C ARG A 23 5.92 -7.91 5.39
N VAL A 24 5.59 -7.12 6.41
CA VAL A 24 4.63 -6.00 6.28
C VAL A 24 5.08 -4.99 5.22
N ARG A 25 6.38 -4.70 5.13
CA ARG A 25 6.93 -3.83 4.10
C ARG A 25 6.80 -4.43 2.69
N GLY A 26 7.05 -5.73 2.54
CA GLY A 26 6.87 -6.44 1.28
C GLY A 26 5.41 -6.43 0.82
N ASP A 27 4.48 -6.67 1.73
CA ASP A 27 3.04 -6.64 1.46
C ASP A 27 2.57 -5.24 1.05
N ALA A 28 3.02 -4.21 1.78
CA ALA A 28 2.72 -2.81 1.46
C ALA A 28 3.26 -2.41 0.08
N GLN A 29 4.45 -2.90 -0.28
CA GLN A 29 5.04 -2.66 -1.59
C GLN A 29 4.22 -3.33 -2.70
N ALA A 30 3.84 -4.60 -2.53
CA ALA A 30 3.03 -5.33 -3.50
C ALA A 30 1.69 -4.63 -3.77
N ILE A 31 1.02 -4.14 -2.71
CA ILE A 31 -0.22 -3.36 -2.84
C ILE A 31 0.01 -2.06 -3.60
N ARG A 32 1.07 -1.30 -3.27
CA ARG A 32 1.38 -0.04 -3.98
C ARG A 32 1.63 -0.29 -5.47
N ASP A 33 2.49 -1.25 -5.78
CA ASP A 33 2.88 -1.56 -7.15
C ASP A 33 1.66 -2.02 -7.97
N PHE A 34 0.76 -2.81 -7.37
CA PHE A 34 -0.52 -3.19 -7.99
C PHE A 34 -1.43 -1.96 -8.26
N LEU A 35 -1.55 -1.03 -7.31
CA LEU A 35 -2.35 0.19 -7.51
C LEU A 35 -1.80 1.08 -8.63
N LEU A 36 -0.48 1.27 -8.70
CA LEU A 36 0.17 2.02 -9.77
C LEU A 36 -0.06 1.36 -11.14
N GLN A 37 0.01 0.03 -11.18
CA GLN A 37 -0.28 -0.72 -12.39
C GLN A 37 -1.74 -0.56 -12.83
N VAL A 38 -2.70 -0.61 -11.91
CA VAL A 38 -4.13 -0.35 -12.22
C VAL A 38 -4.32 1.07 -12.79
N LEU A 39 -3.61 2.07 -12.29
CA LEU A 39 -3.65 3.43 -12.85
C LEU A 39 -3.07 3.47 -14.27
N ALA A 40 -1.94 2.81 -14.50
CA ALA A 40 -1.33 2.71 -15.82
C ALA A 40 -2.26 2.00 -16.82
N ASP A 41 -2.82 0.85 -16.44
CA ASP A 41 -3.75 0.07 -17.25
C ASP A 41 -4.99 0.89 -17.64
N ASN A 42 -5.54 1.66 -16.70
CA ASN A 42 -6.67 2.56 -16.98
C ASN A 42 -6.29 3.69 -17.95
N ARG A 43 -5.10 4.27 -17.81
CA ARG A 43 -4.60 5.33 -18.70
C ARG A 43 -4.38 4.80 -20.13
N ASP A 44 -3.84 3.58 -20.23
CA ASP A 44 -3.45 2.97 -21.50
C ASP A 44 -4.64 2.23 -22.16
N GLY A 45 -5.82 2.22 -21.52
CA GLY A 45 -7.05 1.65 -22.07
C GLY A 45 -7.07 0.13 -22.07
N VAL A 46 -6.31 -0.51 -21.18
CA VAL A 46 -6.27 -1.96 -21.02
C VAL A 46 -7.65 -2.48 -20.58
N GLU A 47 -8.03 -3.65 -21.09
CA GLU A 47 -9.31 -4.28 -20.75
C GLU A 47 -9.41 -4.58 -19.25
N LYS A 48 -10.51 -4.12 -18.64
CA LYS A 48 -10.80 -4.40 -17.24
C LYS A 48 -11.23 -5.84 -17.07
N PHE A 49 -10.76 -6.48 -16.00
CA PHE A 49 -11.05 -7.89 -15.70
C PHE A 49 -10.57 -8.85 -16.81
N SER A 50 -9.52 -8.46 -17.55
CA SER A 50 -8.79 -9.41 -18.38
C SER A 50 -8.22 -10.53 -17.51
N ASP A 51 -7.96 -11.69 -18.11
CA ASP A 51 -7.36 -12.83 -17.41
C ASP A 51 -6.05 -12.43 -16.70
N GLU A 52 -5.21 -11.62 -17.34
CA GLU A 52 -3.96 -11.09 -16.78
C GLU A 52 -4.20 -10.15 -15.58
N ALA A 53 -5.25 -9.32 -15.61
CA ALA A 53 -5.59 -8.47 -14.47
C ALA A 53 -6.13 -9.30 -13.29
N LEU A 54 -6.93 -10.33 -13.57
CA LEU A 54 -7.47 -11.23 -12.56
C LEU A 54 -6.39 -12.13 -11.95
N GLU A 55 -5.43 -12.60 -12.76
CA GLU A 55 -4.29 -13.39 -12.31
C GLU A 55 -3.41 -12.58 -11.36
N ARG A 56 -3.02 -11.36 -11.74
CA ARG A 56 -2.25 -10.46 -10.85
C ARG A 56 -2.99 -10.14 -9.55
N ALA A 57 -4.32 -9.95 -9.61
CA ALA A 57 -5.11 -9.75 -8.41
C ALA A 57 -5.12 -11.00 -7.50
N ALA A 58 -5.16 -12.20 -8.09
CA ALA A 58 -5.08 -13.46 -7.35
C ALA A 58 -3.71 -13.64 -6.68
N GLU A 59 -2.62 -13.30 -7.35
CA GLU A 59 -1.26 -13.32 -6.79
C GLU A 59 -1.14 -12.43 -5.55
N ILE A 60 -1.69 -11.20 -5.61
CA ILE A 60 -1.70 -10.29 -4.45
C ILE A 60 -2.51 -10.87 -3.29
N ILE A 61 -3.65 -11.51 -3.57
CA ILE A 61 -4.47 -12.17 -2.53
C ILE A 61 -3.72 -13.36 -1.92
N GLU A 62 -3.00 -14.14 -2.72
CA GLU A 62 -2.20 -15.27 -2.20
C GLU A 62 -1.05 -14.78 -1.32
N GLN A 63 -0.37 -13.70 -1.73
CA GLN A 63 0.77 -13.16 -1.01
C GLN A 63 0.35 -12.46 0.30
N VAL A 64 -0.65 -11.57 0.24
CA VAL A 64 -0.99 -10.65 1.34
C VAL A 64 -2.23 -11.13 2.12
N GLY A 65 -3.01 -12.04 1.55
CA GLY A 65 -4.22 -12.59 2.17
C GLY A 65 -5.38 -11.59 2.24
N PRO A 66 -6.35 -11.81 3.16
CA PRO A 66 -7.51 -10.92 3.31
C PRO A 66 -7.17 -9.46 3.61
N GLY A 67 -5.98 -9.20 4.17
CA GLY A 67 -5.46 -7.86 4.43
C GLY A 67 -5.32 -7.02 3.17
N ALA A 68 -5.01 -7.65 2.02
CA ALA A 68 -4.87 -6.96 0.73
C ALA A 68 -6.17 -6.27 0.33
N PHE A 69 -7.29 -6.98 0.42
CA PHE A 69 -8.60 -6.46 0.07
C PHE A 69 -9.01 -5.29 0.97
N TYR A 70 -8.78 -5.41 2.28
CA TYR A 70 -9.06 -4.32 3.23
C TYR A 70 -8.21 -3.08 2.93
N TRP A 71 -6.89 -3.23 2.76
CA TRP A 71 -5.99 -2.10 2.47
C TRP A 71 -6.30 -1.43 1.15
N MET A 72 -6.48 -2.18 0.07
CA MET A 72 -6.84 -1.60 -1.23
C MET A 72 -8.16 -0.81 -1.14
N THR A 73 -9.14 -1.33 -0.40
CA THR A 73 -10.43 -0.65 -0.18
C THR A 73 -10.26 0.63 0.65
N ASP A 74 -9.47 0.57 1.73
CA ASP A 74 -9.20 1.72 2.59
C ASP A 74 -8.49 2.84 1.82
N ILE A 75 -7.45 2.49 1.05
CA ILE A 75 -6.74 3.44 0.18
C ILE A 75 -7.70 4.06 -0.83
N ALA A 76 -8.52 3.27 -1.53
CA ALA A 76 -9.49 3.79 -2.49
C ALA A 76 -10.48 4.77 -1.84
N ALA A 77 -10.95 4.47 -0.62
CA ALA A 77 -11.83 5.36 0.13
C ALA A 77 -11.12 6.67 0.51
N GLN A 78 -9.88 6.61 1.00
CA GLN A 78 -9.08 7.79 1.32
C GLN A 78 -8.87 8.68 0.09
N MET A 79 -8.53 8.08 -1.06
CA MET A 79 -8.32 8.78 -2.32
C MET A 79 -9.56 9.55 -2.79
N VAL A 80 -10.76 8.96 -2.65
CA VAL A 80 -12.03 9.63 -2.96
C VAL A 80 -12.25 10.86 -2.09
N VAL A 81 -12.01 10.74 -0.77
CA VAL A 81 -12.16 11.86 0.17
C VAL A 81 -11.17 12.99 -0.15
N LEU A 82 -9.92 12.66 -0.44
CA LEU A 82 -8.89 13.63 -0.78
C LEU A 82 -9.20 14.37 -2.09
N SER A 83 -9.71 13.65 -3.09
CA SER A 83 -10.15 14.23 -4.37
C SER A 83 -11.31 15.20 -4.18
N GLU A 84 -12.37 14.80 -3.47
CA GLU A 84 -13.52 15.67 -3.16
C GLU A 84 -13.12 16.92 -2.36
N ALA A 85 -12.25 16.78 -1.35
CA ALA A 85 -11.74 17.90 -0.59
C ALA A 85 -10.99 18.91 -1.47
N THR A 86 -10.14 18.41 -2.38
CA THR A 86 -9.40 19.24 -3.33
C THR A 86 -10.33 19.96 -4.30
N LEU A 87 -11.33 19.26 -4.87
CA LEU A 87 -12.34 19.85 -5.77
C LEU A 87 -13.15 20.98 -5.10
N ARG A 88 -13.34 20.91 -3.78
CA ARG A 88 -14.04 21.92 -2.98
C ARG A 88 -13.13 23.06 -2.48
N GLY A 89 -11.84 23.04 -2.85
CA GLY A 89 -10.87 24.06 -2.45
C GLY A 89 -10.34 23.92 -1.02
N PHE A 90 -10.53 22.76 -0.37
CA PHE A 90 -9.92 22.48 0.92
C PHE A 90 -8.49 21.97 0.73
N SER A 91 -7.57 22.45 1.58
CA SER A 91 -6.22 21.90 1.65
C SER A 91 -6.24 20.53 2.33
N THR A 92 -5.61 19.53 1.70
CA THR A 92 -5.38 18.19 2.25
C THR A 92 -3.89 18.03 2.58
N ASN A 93 -3.54 17.01 3.36
CA ASN A 93 -2.13 16.65 3.58
C ASN A 93 -1.41 16.39 2.23
N VAL A 94 -2.10 15.75 1.28
CA VAL A 94 -1.59 15.50 -0.07
C VAL A 94 -1.37 16.81 -0.83
N SER A 95 -2.35 17.73 -0.84
CA SER A 95 -2.22 18.98 -1.59
C SER A 95 -1.17 19.92 -0.98
N VAL A 96 -0.93 19.82 0.32
CA VAL A 96 0.14 20.58 1.00
C VAL A 96 1.52 20.03 0.63
N GLU A 97 1.65 18.71 0.51
CA GLU A 97 2.94 18.05 0.27
C GLU A 97 3.30 17.96 -1.22
N LEU A 98 2.34 17.65 -2.10
CA LEU A 98 2.55 17.50 -3.55
C LEU A 98 2.18 18.76 -4.36
N GLY A 99 1.43 19.69 -3.77
CA GLY A 99 0.95 20.89 -4.47
C GLY A 99 -0.23 20.63 -5.41
N ALA A 100 -0.67 21.69 -6.10
CA ALA A 100 -1.88 21.67 -6.94
C ALA A 100 -1.74 20.90 -8.27
N SER A 101 -0.53 20.48 -8.63
CA SER A 101 -0.23 19.76 -9.88
C SER A 101 0.08 18.28 -9.67
N ALA A 102 -0.28 17.72 -8.52
CA ALA A 102 -0.04 16.31 -8.22
C ALA A 102 -0.77 15.40 -9.22
N ASP A 103 -0.06 14.44 -9.80
CA ASP A 103 -0.64 13.38 -10.62
C ASP A 103 -1.09 12.18 -9.78
N ALA A 104 -1.88 11.28 -10.39
CA ALA A 104 -2.46 10.15 -9.68
C ALA A 104 -1.40 9.22 -9.06
N ASP A 105 -0.30 9.00 -9.79
CA ASP A 105 0.80 8.13 -9.38
C ASP A 105 1.49 8.69 -8.12
N SER A 106 1.81 9.99 -8.12
CA SER A 106 2.41 10.69 -6.97
C SER A 106 1.52 10.67 -5.74
N ILE A 107 0.20 10.73 -5.93
CA ILE A 107 -0.75 10.64 -4.82
C ILE A 107 -0.76 9.22 -4.23
N VAL A 108 -0.76 8.18 -5.06
CA VAL A 108 -0.66 6.78 -4.59
C VAL A 108 0.61 6.56 -3.80
N ASP A 109 1.76 7.04 -4.29
CA ASP A 109 3.04 6.94 -3.57
C ASP A 109 2.99 7.63 -2.20
N LEU A 110 2.31 8.79 -2.10
CA LEU A 110 2.21 9.53 -0.85
C LEU A 110 1.24 8.89 0.16
N VAL A 111 0.14 8.31 -0.32
CA VAL A 111 -0.89 7.67 0.52
C VAL A 111 -0.42 6.29 0.98
N VAL A 112 0.27 5.55 0.11
CA VAL A 112 0.79 4.21 0.42
C VAL A 112 2.24 4.31 0.90
N ARG A 113 2.43 4.88 2.09
CA ARG A 113 3.76 5.00 2.71
C ARG A 113 4.27 3.64 3.16
N LEU A 114 5.44 3.25 2.65
CA LEU A 114 6.14 2.08 3.16
C LEU A 114 6.70 2.36 4.57
N PRO A 115 6.53 1.42 5.51
CA PRO A 115 7.17 1.49 6.83
C PRO A 115 8.68 1.24 6.80
#